data_AF-A0A834K293-F1
#
_entry.id   AF-A0A834K293-F1
#
_cell.length_a   1.000
_cell.length_b   1.000
_cell.length_c   1.000
_cell.angle_alpha   90.00
_cell.angle_beta   90.00
_cell.angle_gamma   90.00
#
_symmetry.space_group_name_H-M   'P 1'
#
loop_
_entity.id
_entity.type
_entity.pdbx_description
1 polymer ?
#
loop_
_entity_poly.entity_id
_entity_poly.type
_entity_poly.pdbx_seq_one_letter_code
_entity_poly.pdbx_strand_id
1 'polypeptide(L)'
;MVPDRSCRLLALRLMLNKLNPVNFDVLKFIFQHFVKVAENCKLNSMDSKNLAICWWPTLLPIEFNDLGRFEAMRPYLEDVVQTMIDQYPFLFCGEEAIVMV
;
A
#
# COMPACT_ATOMS: atom_id res chain seq x y z
N MET A 1 8.35 21.99 -0.50
CA MET A 1 9.34 20.90 -0.31
C MET A 1 8.55 19.61 -0.29
N VAL A 2 8.77 18.73 -1.26
CA VAL A 2 8.14 17.39 -1.26
C VAL A 2 8.67 16.67 -0.03
N PRO A 3 7.83 16.15 0.89
CA PRO A 3 8.32 15.39 2.03
C PRO A 3 9.14 14.20 1.53
N ASP A 4 10.30 14.00 2.15
CA ASP A 4 11.25 12.95 1.80
C ASP A 4 10.55 11.58 1.75
N ARG A 5 10.84 10.79 0.71
CA ARG A 5 10.20 9.48 0.47
C ARG A 5 10.37 8.56 1.69
N SER A 6 11.52 8.63 2.35
CA SER A 6 11.84 7.86 3.55
C SER A 6 10.97 8.32 4.72
N CYS A 7 10.76 9.63 4.88
CA CYS A 7 9.86 10.16 5.90
C CYS A 7 8.42 9.70 5.71
N ARG A 8 7.90 9.68 4.47
CA ARG A 8 6.56 9.15 4.17
C ARG A 8 6.44 7.67 4.52
N LEU A 9 7.45 6.88 4.17
CA LEU A 9 7.48 5.44 4.45
C LEU A 9 7.53 5.14 5.96
N LEU A 10 8.33 5.90 6.70
CA LEU A 10 8.39 5.83 8.16
C LEU A 10 7.04 6.21 8.80
N ALA A 11 6.42 7.29 8.33
CA ALA A 11 5.10 7.70 8.81
C ALA A 11 4.05 6.61 8.56
N LEU A 12 4.08 5.96 7.39
CA LEU A 12 3.20 4.84 7.08
C LEU A 12 3.41 3.65 8.04
N ARG A 13 4.66 3.24 8.29
CA ARG A 13 4.97 2.19 9.28
C ARG A 13 4.43 2.53 10.67
N LEU A 14 4.61 3.77 11.11
CA LEU A 14 4.11 4.23 12.40
C LEU A 14 2.58 4.23 12.46
N MET A 15 1.88 4.52 11.36
CA MET A 15 0.42 4.43 11.29
C MET A 15 -0.06 2.98 11.31
N LEU A 16 0.58 2.08 10.58
CA LEU A 16 0.25 0.65 10.59
C LEU A 16 0.41 0.05 12.00
N ASN A 17 1.47 0.41 12.72
CA ASN A 17 1.71 -0.03 14.10
C ASN A 17 0.69 0.52 15.12
N LYS A 18 -0.14 1.51 14.75
CA LYS A 18 -1.23 2.01 15.59
C LYS A 18 -2.56 1.30 15.35
N LEU A 19 -2.65 0.46 14.31
CA LEU A 19 -3.84 -0.36 14.09
C LEU A 19 -4.02 -1.34 15.24
N ASN A 20 -5.26 -1.77 15.46
CA ASN A 20 -5.48 -2.89 16.37
C ASN A 20 -4.75 -4.15 15.82
N PRO A 21 -4.28 -5.04 16.69
CA PRO A 21 -3.47 -6.20 16.27
C PRO A 21 -4.17 -7.07 15.23
N VAL A 22 -5.47 -7.28 15.38
CA VAL A 22 -6.27 -8.13 14.46
C VAL A 22 -6.27 -7.55 13.04
N ASN A 23 -6.51 -6.25 12.91
CA ASN A 23 -6.50 -5.57 11.62
C ASN A 23 -5.10 -5.57 11.01
N PHE A 24 -4.06 -5.36 11.83
CA PHE A 24 -2.68 -5.42 11.37
C PHE A 24 -2.34 -6.80 10.80
N ASP A 25 -2.71 -7.87 11.51
CA ASP A 25 -2.45 -9.25 11.07
C ASP A 25 -3.23 -9.61 9.80
N VAL A 26 -4.49 -9.17 9.68
CA VAL A 26 -5.28 -9.34 8.44
C VAL A 26 -4.65 -8.62 7.27
N LEU A 27 -4.25 -7.35 7.44
CA LEU A 27 -3.57 -6.61 6.38
C LEU A 27 -2.25 -7.28 6.01
N LYS A 28 -1.44 -7.69 7.00
CA LYS A 28 -0.20 -8.43 6.76
C LYS A 28 -0.43 -9.66 5.90
N PHE A 29 -1.43 -10.47 6.21
CA PHE A 29 -1.77 -11.66 5.43
C PHE A 29 -2.17 -11.32 3.99
N ILE A 30 -3.03 -10.31 3.80
CA ILE A 30 -3.50 -9.87 2.48
C ILE A 30 -2.33 -9.33 1.64
N PHE A 31 -1.51 -8.44 2.21
CA PHE A 31 -0.38 -7.85 1.49
C PHE A 31 0.71 -8.88 1.19
N GLN A 32 0.92 -9.88 2.05
CA GLN A 32 1.78 -11.01 1.73
C GLN A 32 1.31 -11.75 0.48
N HIS A 33 0.00 -11.92 0.31
CA HIS A 33 -0.56 -12.52 -0.90
C HIS A 33 -0.34 -11.63 -2.12
N PHE A 34 -0.55 -10.31 -2.01
CA PHE A 34 -0.31 -9.38 -3.12
C PHE A 34 1.15 -9.37 -3.59
N VAL A 35 2.12 -9.45 -2.68
CA VAL A 35 3.54 -9.59 -3.04
C VAL A 35 3.74 -10.80 -3.95
N LYS A 36 3.20 -11.97 -3.58
CA LYS A 36 3.30 -13.20 -4.39
C LYS A 36 2.60 -13.06 -5.75
N VAL A 37 1.47 -12.37 -5.80
CA VAL A 37 0.77 -12.11 -7.08
C VAL A 37 1.63 -11.20 -7.98
N ALA A 38 2.21 -10.14 -7.41
CA ALA A 38 3.07 -9.19 -8.11
C ALA A 38 4.37 -9.83 -8.61
N GLU A 39 4.97 -10.75 -7.87
CA GLU A 39 6.13 -11.54 -8.31
C GLU A 39 5.85 -12.37 -9.59
N ASN A 40 4.58 -12.73 -9.81
CA ASN A 40 4.10 -13.49 -10.95
C ASN A 40 3.48 -12.61 -12.06
N CYS A 41 3.75 -11.29 -12.06
CA CYS A 41 3.14 -10.32 -12.98
C CYS A 41 3.33 -10.65 -14.45
N LYS A 42 4.41 -11.35 -14.83
CA LYS A 42 4.64 -11.79 -16.22
C LYS A 42 3.59 -12.80 -16.72
N LEU A 43 2.97 -13.55 -15.80
CA LEU A 43 1.97 -14.58 -16.12
C LEU A 43 0.54 -14.07 -15.93
N ASN A 44 0.30 -13.25 -14.90
CA ASN A 44 -1.05 -12.79 -14.55
C ASN A 44 -1.33 -11.32 -14.91
N SER A 45 -0.33 -10.58 -15.41
CA SER A 45 -0.41 -9.15 -15.76
C SER A 45 -0.73 -8.21 -14.59
N MET A 46 -0.56 -8.68 -13.35
CA MET A 46 -0.82 -7.92 -12.13
C MET A 46 0.49 -7.57 -11.43
N ASP A 47 1.06 -6.40 -11.74
CA ASP A 47 2.11 -5.79 -10.92
C ASP A 47 1.52 -5.10 -9.68
N SER A 48 2.37 -4.55 -8.81
CA SER A 48 1.93 -3.89 -7.57
C SER A 48 1.04 -2.67 -7.85
N LYS A 49 1.27 -1.95 -8.94
CA LYS A 49 0.44 -0.82 -9.37
C LYS A 49 -0.97 -1.27 -9.77
N ASN A 50 -1.08 -2.30 -10.61
CA ASN A 50 -2.37 -2.84 -11.03
C ASN A 50 -3.14 -3.40 -9.84
N LEU A 51 -2.47 -4.10 -8.92
CA LEU A 51 -3.07 -4.57 -7.68
C LEU A 51 -3.58 -3.40 -6.84
N ALA A 52 -2.80 -2.34 -6.69
CA ALA A 52 -3.21 -1.17 -5.92
C ALA A 52 -4.45 -0.48 -6.51
N ILE A 53 -4.51 -0.31 -7.84
CA ILE A 53 -5.68 0.23 -8.54
C ILE A 53 -6.94 -0.59 -8.25
N CYS A 54 -6.83 -1.93 -8.29
CA CYS A 54 -7.97 -2.81 -8.06
C CYS A 54 -8.41 -2.87 -6.58
N TRP A 55 -7.48 -2.79 -5.63
CA TRP A 55 -7.75 -3.12 -4.23
C TRP A 55 -7.87 -1.93 -3.30
N TRP A 56 -7.41 -0.74 -3.67
CA TRP A 56 -7.54 0.43 -2.81
C TRP A 56 -8.99 0.72 -2.37
N PRO A 57 -10.04 0.56 -3.20
CA PRO A 57 -11.41 0.86 -2.77
C PRO A 57 -11.90 -0.07 -1.65
N THR A 58 -11.47 -1.34 -1.68
CA THR A 58 -11.84 -2.36 -0.69
C THR A 58 -11.07 -2.17 0.62
N LEU A 59 -9.79 -1.81 0.54
CA LEU A 59 -8.92 -1.65 1.71
C LEU A 59 -9.13 -0.32 2.44
N LEU A 60 -9.48 0.73 1.68
CA LEU A 60 -9.66 2.09 2.17
C LEU A 60 -11.07 2.56 1.80
N PRO A 61 -12.10 2.16 2.59
CA PRO A 61 -13.50 2.48 2.31
C PRO A 61 -13.79 3.97 2.60
N ILE A 62 -13.27 4.84 1.74
CA ILE A 62 -13.44 6.29 1.82
C ILE A 62 -14.64 6.66 0.95
N GLU A 63 -15.61 7.34 1.55
CA GLU A 63 -16.76 7.88 0.82
C GLU A 63 -16.40 9.22 0.16
N PHE A 64 -16.77 9.35 -1.11
CA PHE A 64 -16.61 10.57 -1.89
C PHE A 64 -17.97 11.11 -2.30
N ASN A 65 -18.21 12.37 -1.97
CA ASN A 65 -19.44 13.08 -2.37
C ASN A 65 -19.20 14.06 -3.53
N ASP A 66 -17.95 14.17 -3.99
CA ASP A 66 -17.53 15.10 -5.03
C ASP A 66 -16.48 14.43 -5.94
N LEU A 67 -16.67 14.54 -7.26
CA LEU A 67 -15.80 13.94 -8.25
C LEU A 67 -14.42 14.60 -8.26
N GLY A 68 -14.36 15.93 -8.07
CA GLY A 68 -13.08 16.65 -8.03
C GLY A 68 -12.20 16.18 -6.86
N ARG A 69 -12.81 15.99 -5.68
CA ARG A 69 -12.13 15.42 -4.51
C ARG A 69 -11.70 13.98 -4.73
N PHE A 70 -12.53 13.17 -5.38
CA PHE A 70 -12.15 11.80 -5.75
C PHE A 70 -10.92 11.79 -6.65
N GLU A 71 -10.92 12.57 -7.74
CA GLU A 71 -9.80 12.63 -8.68
C GLU A 71 -8.51 13.14 -8.03
N ALA A 72 -8.62 14.10 -7.11
CA ALA A 72 -7.48 14.62 -6.36
C ALA A 72 -6.91 13.59 -5.37
N MET A 73 -7.75 12.78 -4.72
CA MET A 73 -7.33 11.82 -3.70
C MET A 73 -6.86 10.48 -4.27
N ARG A 74 -7.49 10.02 -5.37
CA ARG A 74 -7.25 8.70 -5.97
C ARG A 74 -5.76 8.35 -6.14
N PRO A 75 -4.90 9.22 -6.72
CA PRO A 75 -3.49 8.89 -6.91
C PRO A 75 -2.76 8.57 -5.60
N TYR A 76 -3.13 9.24 -4.49
CA TYR A 76 -2.52 9.00 -3.19
C TYR A 76 -3.00 7.69 -2.56
N LEU A 77 -4.25 7.29 -2.81
CA LEU A 77 -4.80 6.02 -2.31
C LEU A 77 -4.16 4.84 -3.03
N GLU A 78 -4.03 4.95 -4.36
CA GLU A 78 -3.30 3.99 -5.17
C GLU A 78 -1.82 3.91 -4.71
N ASP A 79 -1.12 5.04 -4.58
CA ASP A 79 0.29 5.10 -4.15
C ASP A 79 0.53 4.48 -2.76
N VAL A 80 -0.37 4.72 -1.80
CA VAL A 80 -0.26 4.16 -0.45
C VAL A 80 -0.42 2.64 -0.46
N VAL A 81 -1.39 2.10 -1.21
CA VAL A 81 -1.59 0.65 -1.34
C VAL A 81 -0.44 0.02 -2.11
N GLN A 82 0.01 0.65 -3.21
CA GLN A 82 1.18 0.18 -3.95
C GLN A 82 2.42 0.13 -3.06
N THR A 83 2.67 1.18 -2.27
CA THR A 83 3.80 1.24 -1.32
C THR A 83 3.71 0.12 -0.28
N MET A 84 2.52 -0.22 0.21
CA MET A 84 2.34 -1.34 1.14
C MET A 84 2.69 -2.70 0.52
N ILE A 85 2.56 -2.87 -0.79
CA ILE A 85 3.01 -4.07 -1.52
C ILE A 85 4.53 -4.01 -1.69
N ASP A 86 5.06 -2.93 -2.29
CA ASP A 86 6.46 -2.80 -2.67
C ASP A 86 7.42 -2.79 -1.46
N GLN A 87 6.95 -2.30 -0.31
CA GLN A 87 7.72 -2.20 0.94
C GLN A 87 7.19 -3.14 2.03
N TYR A 88 6.53 -4.23 1.64
CA TYR A 88 5.93 -5.20 2.56
C TYR A 88 6.88 -5.66 3.68
N PRO A 89 8.14 -6.06 3.42
CA PRO A 89 9.04 -6.53 4.49
C PRO A 89 9.30 -5.46 5.56
N PHE A 90 9.52 -4.21 5.15
CA PHE A 90 9.75 -3.10 6.06
C PHE A 90 8.50 -2.74 6.87
N LEU A 91 7.33 -2.75 6.22
CA LEU A 91 6.08 -2.28 6.82
C LEU A 91 5.43 -3.32 7.75
N PHE A 92 5.54 -4.61 7.43
CA PHE A 92 4.80 -5.68 8.13
C PHE A 92 5.68 -6.76 8.78
N CYS A 93 6.95 -6.90 8.38
CA CYS A 93 7.87 -7.90 8.94
C CYS A 93 8.94 -7.32 9.87
N GLY A 94 9.10 -6.00 9.90
CA GLY A 94 10.12 -5.34 10.71
C GLY A 94 11.51 -5.38 10.10
N GLU A 95 11.61 -5.71 8.80
CA GLU A 95 12.86 -5.76 8.04
C GLU A 95 13.30 -4.36 7.56
N GLU A 96 14.41 -4.29 6.81
CA GLU A 96 14.90 -3.05 6.21
C GLU A 96 14.07 -2.64 4.98
N ALA A 97 14.07 -1.34 4.66
CA ALA A 97 13.39 -0.82 3.49
C ALA A 97 14.08 -1.28 2.20
N ILE A 98 13.29 -1.64 1.19
CA ILE A 98 13.81 -2.05 -0.11
C ILE A 98 14.15 -0.77 -0.89
N VAL A 99 15.42 -0.64 -1.27
CA VAL A 99 15.87 0.44 -2.17
C VAL A 99 15.33 0.15 -3.56
N MET A 100 14.29 0.89 -3.96
CA MET A 100 13.78 0.84 -5.33
C MET A 100 14.71 1.67 -6.22
N VAL A 101 15.52 1.01 -7.04
CA VAL A 101 16.40 1.59 -8.08
C VAL A 101 15.58 1.98 -9.31
#